data_AF-A0A2K9F410-F1
#
_entry.id   AF-A0A2K9F410-F1
#
_cell.length_a   1.000
_cell.length_b   1.000
_cell.length_c   1.000
_cell.angle_alpha   90.00
_cell.angle_beta   90.00
_cell.angle_gamma   90.00
#
_symmetry.space_group_name_H-M   'P 1'
#
loop_
_entity.id
_entity.type
_entity.pdbx_description
1 polymer ?
#
loop_
_entity_poly.entity_id
_entity_poly.type
_entity_poly.pdbx_seq_one_letter_code
_entity_poly.pdbx_strand_id
1 'polypeptide(L)'
;MGWIRNRLFGGRAGRGRGGGDAALPAPPGDGGTGARSGAGGRGDEMVCDCCNAGLARAEAYYLPTRTVMISEAHWADCFATNKGVWEMFLPADRLPSVFGDFLRQHVSSNTPWAVCERCSEFFIFDRAAARADALNDHISDGNGAVDPAGCVLFAALGWERVHGSWPESVKRPEVADVCDFCEKKMYVGEMWGFVAKDTLARYEANGFTDHDRPVREVRTKEDGETGWVECQVCLARNLNRGQRANYSPEGRDWGGPAGGPVI
;
A
#
# COMPACT_ATOMS: atom_id res chain seq x y z
N MET A 1 -20.06 -2.31 -1.44
CA MET A 1 -18.64 -2.33 -0.97
C MET A 1 -18.40 -2.21 0.56
N GLY A 2 -19.41 -2.11 1.44
CA GLY A 2 -19.20 -1.96 2.89
C GLY A 2 -18.48 -3.12 3.60
N TRP A 3 -18.51 -4.32 3.01
CA TRP A 3 -17.83 -5.50 3.54
C TRP A 3 -16.30 -5.42 3.44
N ILE A 4 -15.75 -4.88 2.34
CA ILE A 4 -14.29 -4.71 2.18
C ILE A 4 -13.77 -3.67 3.16
N ARG A 5 -14.47 -2.54 3.35
CA ARG A 5 -14.08 -1.52 4.34
C ARG A 5 -14.12 -2.05 5.76
N ASN A 6 -15.16 -2.80 6.14
CA ASN A 6 -15.26 -3.39 7.48
C ASN A 6 -14.24 -4.52 7.70
N ARG A 7 -13.90 -5.29 6.66
CA ARG A 7 -12.91 -6.38 6.75
C ARG A 7 -11.47 -5.87 6.76
N LEU A 8 -11.18 -4.75 6.07
CA LEU A 8 -9.84 -4.17 6.00
C LEU A 8 -9.56 -3.12 7.10
N PHE A 9 -10.59 -2.40 7.58
CA PHE A 9 -10.42 -1.23 8.46
C PHE A 9 -11.34 -1.23 9.70
N GLY A 10 -12.25 -2.20 9.84
CA GLY A 10 -13.31 -2.22 10.87
C GLY A 10 -12.91 -2.75 12.25
N GLY A 11 -11.71 -2.44 12.74
CA GLY A 11 -11.20 -2.92 14.02
C GLY A 11 -11.09 -1.85 15.11
N ARG A 12 -12.10 -1.78 15.99
CA ARG A 12 -12.14 -1.06 17.30
C ARG A 12 -12.14 0.47 17.28
N ALA A 13 -13.34 1.03 17.15
CA ALA A 13 -13.70 2.24 17.89
C ALA A 13 -14.17 1.84 19.31
N GLY A 14 -13.60 2.46 20.35
CA GLY A 14 -14.27 2.62 21.64
C GLY A 14 -13.66 1.90 22.86
N ARG A 15 -12.86 2.65 23.62
CA ARG A 15 -12.70 2.73 25.10
C ARG A 15 -11.31 3.36 25.31
N GLY A 16 -11.11 4.53 25.88
CA GLY A 16 -11.84 5.28 26.90
C GLY A 16 -10.75 5.89 27.79
N ARG A 17 -10.78 7.22 27.93
CA ARG A 17 -9.80 8.09 28.61
C ARG A 17 -9.44 7.68 30.05
N GLY A 18 -8.18 7.98 30.39
CA GLY A 18 -7.63 8.25 31.74
C GLY A 18 -6.11 8.16 31.60
N GLY A 19 -5.28 9.21 31.67
CA GLY A 19 -5.23 10.33 32.61
C GLY A 19 -3.89 10.21 33.35
N GLY A 20 -2.98 11.18 33.25
CA GLY A 20 -1.75 11.21 34.06
C GLY A 20 -0.52 11.80 33.37
N ASP A 21 -0.37 13.11 33.54
CA ASP A 21 0.82 13.96 33.57
C ASP A 21 2.22 13.29 33.57
N ALA A 22 3.12 13.81 32.72
CA ALA A 22 4.43 14.36 33.14
C ALA A 22 5.20 14.91 31.92
N ALA A 23 5.24 16.24 31.80
CA ALA A 23 6.13 16.96 30.91
C ALA A 23 7.56 16.97 31.47
N LEU A 24 8.56 16.91 30.58
CA LEU A 24 9.95 17.26 30.90
C LEU A 24 10.51 18.28 29.89
N PRO A 25 11.42 19.16 30.32
CA PRO A 25 11.61 20.48 29.73
C PRO A 25 12.63 20.52 28.58
N ALA A 26 12.42 21.47 27.67
CA ALA A 26 13.39 21.85 26.64
C ALA A 26 14.53 22.71 27.23
N PRO A 27 15.78 22.57 26.73
CA PRO A 27 16.88 23.46 27.07
C PRO A 27 16.79 24.82 26.32
N PRO A 28 17.43 25.88 26.86
CA PRO A 28 17.23 27.26 26.42
C PRO A 28 17.94 27.57 25.10
N GLY A 29 17.33 28.48 24.35
CA GLY A 29 17.86 28.98 23.08
C GLY A 29 18.87 30.10 23.25
N ASP A 30 19.73 30.22 22.24
CA ASP A 30 20.54 31.40 22.00
C ASP A 30 19.98 32.18 20.80
N GLY A 31 19.71 33.45 21.06
CA GLY A 31 19.16 34.40 20.10
C GLY A 31 20.16 34.80 19.03
N GLY A 32 19.67 34.85 17.79
CA GLY A 32 20.35 35.47 16.66
C GLY A 32 19.33 36.19 15.79
N THR A 33 19.06 37.45 16.10
CA THR A 33 18.25 38.36 15.28
C THR A 33 18.97 38.64 13.96
N GLY A 34 18.45 38.11 12.86
CA GLY A 34 18.87 38.43 11.51
C GLY A 34 17.66 38.50 10.59
N ALA A 35 17.02 39.66 10.55
CA ALA A 35 15.96 39.95 9.60
C ALA A 35 16.51 39.88 8.16
N ARG A 36 16.08 38.87 7.41
CA ARG A 36 16.06 38.90 5.95
C ARG A 36 14.66 38.51 5.47
N SER A 37 13.95 39.54 5.02
CA SER A 37 12.74 39.43 4.23
C SER A 37 13.00 38.60 2.98
N GLY A 38 12.31 37.47 2.87
CA GLY A 38 12.27 36.62 1.69
C GLY A 38 11.04 35.72 1.78
N ALA A 39 9.99 36.12 1.07
CA ALA A 39 8.73 35.41 0.96
C ALA A 39 8.88 34.08 0.18
N GLY A 40 8.12 33.05 0.59
CA GLY A 40 7.77 31.90 -0.27
C GLY A 40 8.32 30.53 0.16
N GLY A 41 7.48 29.75 0.85
CA GLY A 41 7.35 28.28 0.75
C GLY A 41 8.60 27.41 0.71
N ARG A 42 9.13 27.03 1.86
CA ARG A 42 10.03 25.87 2.01
C ARG A 42 9.47 24.75 2.90
N GLY A 43 8.23 24.92 3.38
CA GLY A 43 7.59 23.98 4.30
C GLY A 43 6.78 22.87 3.65
N ASP A 44 6.55 22.93 2.33
CA ASP A 44 5.62 22.03 1.61
C ASP A 44 6.31 21.09 0.60
N GLU A 45 7.63 21.20 0.41
CA GLU A 45 8.38 20.30 -0.47
C GLU A 45 8.90 19.11 0.35
N MET A 46 8.44 17.91 -0.03
CA MET A 46 8.89 16.63 0.50
C MET A 46 9.28 15.70 -0.65
N VAL A 47 9.67 14.46 -0.34
CA VAL A 47 9.94 13.43 -1.35
C VAL A 47 9.01 12.24 -1.13
N CYS A 48 8.70 11.52 -2.21
CA CYS A 48 7.99 10.26 -2.08
C CYS A 48 8.92 9.19 -1.54
N ASP A 49 8.54 8.52 -0.45
CA ASP A 49 9.35 7.46 0.19
C ASP A 49 9.50 6.19 -0.65
N CYS A 50 8.73 6.04 -1.74
CA CYS A 50 8.86 4.91 -2.67
C CYS A 50 9.83 5.22 -3.83
N CYS A 51 9.64 6.36 -4.51
CA CYS A 51 10.37 6.67 -5.74
C CYS A 51 11.35 7.84 -5.64
N ASN A 52 11.45 8.48 -4.47
CA ASN A 52 12.28 9.67 -4.20
C ASN A 52 11.97 10.89 -5.08
N ALA A 53 10.85 10.90 -5.81
CA ALA A 53 10.43 12.07 -6.57
C ALA A 53 10.03 13.21 -5.63
N GLY A 54 10.32 14.44 -6.03
CA GLY A 54 9.80 15.64 -5.35
C GLY A 54 8.28 15.62 -5.32
N LEU A 55 7.71 15.95 -4.16
CA LEU A 55 6.30 15.81 -3.86
C LEU A 55 5.86 17.01 -3.02
N ALA A 56 4.82 17.73 -3.46
CA ALA A 56 4.18 18.71 -2.61
C ALA A 56 3.37 17.99 -1.52
N ARG A 57 3.35 18.49 -0.29
CA ARG A 57 2.52 17.92 0.80
C ARG A 57 1.04 17.80 0.38
N ALA A 58 0.53 18.81 -0.33
CA ALA A 58 -0.83 18.81 -0.86
C ALA A 58 -1.10 17.77 -1.94
N GLU A 59 -0.07 17.08 -2.42
CA GLU A 59 -0.09 16.00 -3.40
C GLU A 59 0.26 14.63 -2.79
N ALA A 60 0.63 14.58 -1.51
CA ALA A 60 1.03 13.37 -0.82
C ALA A 60 -0.16 12.59 -0.25
N TYR A 61 0.09 11.30 -0.02
CA TYR A 61 -0.71 10.42 0.84
C TYR A 61 0.17 10.00 2.01
N TYR A 62 -0.27 10.23 3.24
CA TYR A 62 0.40 9.69 4.42
C TYR A 62 -0.13 8.30 4.72
N LEU A 63 0.74 7.30 4.62
CA LEU A 63 0.39 5.91 4.89
C LEU A 63 1.12 5.40 6.15
N PRO A 64 0.46 4.58 6.98
CA PRO A 64 1.14 3.92 8.07
C PRO A 64 2.09 2.83 7.57
N THR A 65 3.24 2.66 8.26
CA THR A 65 4.24 1.62 7.94
C THR A 65 3.58 0.25 7.75
N ARG A 66 2.58 -0.10 8.57
CA ARG A 66 1.84 -1.37 8.40
C ARG A 66 1.20 -1.53 7.02
N THR A 67 0.57 -0.49 6.48
CA THR A 67 -0.05 -0.53 5.13
C THR A 67 1.01 -0.69 4.05
N VAL A 68 2.17 -0.05 4.22
CA VAL A 68 3.28 -0.14 3.27
C VAL A 68 3.91 -1.53 3.30
N MET A 69 4.18 -2.07 4.49
CA MET A 69 4.88 -3.35 4.66
C MET A 69 4.04 -4.57 4.24
N ILE A 70 2.72 -4.46 4.12
CA ILE A 70 1.85 -5.54 3.60
C ILE A 70 1.60 -5.44 2.08
N SER A 71 2.34 -4.58 1.37
CA SER A 71 2.26 -4.46 -0.08
C SER A 71 3.37 -5.27 -0.75
N GLU A 72 2.99 -6.34 -1.45
CA GLU A 72 3.89 -7.06 -2.35
C GLU A 72 4.49 -6.13 -3.41
N ALA A 73 3.68 -5.23 -3.98
CA ALA A 73 4.12 -4.34 -5.05
C ALA A 73 5.24 -3.39 -4.59
N HIS A 74 5.12 -2.86 -3.37
CA HIS A 74 6.16 -2.06 -2.74
C HIS A 74 7.45 -2.86 -2.54
N TRP A 75 7.35 -4.07 -1.97
CA TRP A 75 8.51 -4.93 -1.79
C TRP A 75 9.20 -5.27 -3.12
N ALA A 76 8.45 -5.63 -4.15
CA ALA A 76 8.98 -5.89 -5.47
C ALA A 76 9.71 -4.67 -6.05
N ASP A 77 9.17 -3.46 -5.88
CA ASP A 77 9.82 -2.22 -6.32
C ASP A 77 11.13 -1.97 -5.56
N CYS A 78 11.13 -2.15 -4.24
CA CYS A 78 12.33 -2.01 -3.42
C CYS A 78 13.41 -3.03 -3.78
N PHE A 79 13.05 -4.31 -3.97
CA PHE A 79 13.99 -5.35 -4.40
C PHE A 79 14.51 -5.08 -5.81
N ALA A 80 13.64 -4.70 -6.76
CA ALA A 80 14.05 -4.41 -8.13
C ALA A 80 15.03 -3.23 -8.20
N THR A 81 14.78 -2.17 -7.44
CA THR A 81 15.64 -0.98 -7.36
C THR A 81 17.03 -1.32 -6.85
N ASN A 82 17.14 -2.24 -5.89
CA ASN A 82 18.41 -2.60 -5.27
C ASN A 82 19.10 -3.82 -5.90
N LYS A 83 18.40 -4.60 -6.74
CA LYS A 83 18.91 -5.84 -7.35
C LYS A 83 20.28 -5.65 -8.01
N GLY A 84 20.41 -4.66 -8.89
CA GLY A 84 21.67 -4.41 -9.60
C GLY A 84 22.84 -4.03 -8.69
N VAL A 85 22.55 -3.31 -7.60
CA VAL A 85 23.56 -2.95 -6.58
C VAL A 85 24.01 -4.21 -5.83
N TRP A 86 23.06 -5.04 -5.39
CA TRP A 86 23.38 -6.28 -4.69
C TRP A 86 24.14 -7.27 -5.56
N GLU A 87 23.72 -7.45 -6.81
CA GLU A 87 24.41 -8.35 -7.76
C GLU A 87 25.83 -7.85 -8.11
N MET A 88 26.09 -6.54 -8.02
CA MET A 88 27.42 -5.97 -8.26
C MET A 88 28.36 -6.12 -7.06
N PHE A 89 27.85 -5.96 -5.83
CA PHE A 89 28.70 -5.86 -4.64
C PHE A 89 28.66 -7.08 -3.72
N LEU A 90 27.70 -7.99 -3.88
CA LEU A 90 27.53 -9.14 -3.01
C LEU A 90 27.80 -10.45 -3.74
N PRO A 91 28.61 -11.35 -3.15
CA PRO A 91 28.66 -12.74 -3.57
C PRO A 91 27.27 -13.39 -3.58
N ALA A 92 27.03 -14.33 -4.50
CA ALA A 92 25.73 -14.97 -4.68
C ALA A 92 25.22 -15.68 -3.40
N ASP A 93 26.11 -16.24 -2.58
CA ASP A 93 25.82 -16.87 -1.30
C ASP A 93 25.42 -15.87 -0.20
N ARG A 94 25.69 -14.57 -0.39
CA ARG A 94 25.31 -13.49 0.55
C ARG A 94 23.95 -12.88 0.22
N LEU A 95 23.44 -13.08 -0.99
CA LEU A 95 22.15 -12.55 -1.43
C LEU A 95 20.98 -12.94 -0.49
N PRO A 96 20.89 -14.17 0.06
CA PRO A 96 19.84 -14.51 1.03
C PRO A 96 19.87 -13.71 2.33
N SER A 97 21.06 -13.28 2.81
CA SER A 97 21.18 -12.47 4.02
C SER A 97 20.60 -11.06 3.85
N VAL A 98 20.64 -10.56 2.62
CA VAL A 98 20.09 -9.24 2.25
C VAL A 98 18.60 -9.16 2.52
N PHE A 99 17.85 -10.22 2.21
CA PHE A 99 16.40 -10.24 2.43
C PHE A 99 16.05 -9.91 3.88
N GLY A 100 16.71 -10.56 4.85
CA GLY A 100 16.43 -10.38 6.27
C GLY A 100 16.86 -9.02 6.81
N ASP A 101 18.01 -8.51 6.37
CA ASP A 101 18.50 -7.19 6.79
C ASP A 101 17.65 -6.06 6.20
N PHE A 102 17.29 -6.19 4.92
CA PHE A 102 16.48 -5.22 4.20
C PHE A 102 15.05 -5.14 4.75
N LEU A 103 14.46 -6.30 5.09
CA LEU A 103 13.18 -6.38 5.78
C LEU A 103 13.23 -5.63 7.12
N ARG A 104 14.23 -5.92 7.97
CA ARG A 104 14.38 -5.30 9.30
C ARG A 104 14.56 -3.78 9.22
N GLN A 105 15.25 -3.28 8.21
CA GLN A 105 15.41 -1.85 7.99
C GLN A 105 14.08 -1.15 7.71
N HIS A 106 13.27 -1.67 6.78
CA HIS A 106 12.05 -1.00 6.33
C HIS A 106 10.93 -1.03 7.38
N VAL A 107 10.80 -2.15 8.11
CA VAL A 107 9.77 -2.30 9.15
C VAL A 107 10.03 -1.43 10.38
N SER A 108 11.22 -0.84 10.53
CA SER A 108 11.58 0.01 11.67
C SER A 108 11.16 1.47 11.52
N SER A 109 10.54 1.86 10.39
CA SER A 109 10.10 3.24 10.17
C SER A 109 9.05 3.68 11.19
N ASN A 110 9.36 4.77 11.90
CA ASN A 110 8.51 5.35 12.95
C ASN A 110 7.74 6.59 12.50
N THR A 111 7.90 7.00 11.24
CA THR A 111 7.21 8.16 10.65
C THR A 111 6.21 7.70 9.59
N PRO A 112 5.16 8.49 9.30
CA PRO A 112 4.29 8.21 8.18
C PRO A 112 5.08 8.22 6.87
N TRP A 113 4.65 7.37 5.94
CA TRP A 113 5.21 7.29 4.60
C TRP A 113 4.47 8.26 3.70
N ALA A 114 5.20 9.20 3.11
CA ALA A 114 4.72 10.11 2.09
C ALA A 114 4.76 9.43 0.71
N VAL A 115 3.58 9.15 0.17
CA VAL A 115 3.40 8.43 -1.09
C VAL A 115 2.78 9.34 -2.14
N CYS A 116 3.37 9.38 -3.34
CA CYS A 116 2.82 10.14 -4.47
C CYS A 116 1.68 9.39 -5.16
N GLU A 117 0.91 10.08 -6.02
CA GLU A 117 -0.17 9.50 -6.82
C GLU A 117 0.26 8.23 -7.57
N ARG A 118 1.44 8.23 -8.19
CA ARG A 118 1.95 7.08 -8.94
C ARG A 118 2.23 5.87 -8.05
N CYS A 119 2.94 6.07 -6.94
CA CYS A 119 3.30 4.98 -6.02
C CYS A 119 2.11 4.52 -5.19
N SER A 120 1.02 5.30 -5.12
CA SER A 120 -0.22 4.89 -4.45
C SER A 120 -0.83 3.61 -5.04
N GLU A 121 -0.57 3.29 -6.32
CA GLU A 121 -1.03 2.06 -6.96
C GLU A 121 -0.47 0.78 -6.30
N PHE A 122 0.56 0.90 -5.45
CA PHE A 122 1.10 -0.23 -4.69
C PHE A 122 0.21 -0.65 -3.52
N PHE A 123 -0.70 0.21 -3.06
CA PHE A 123 -1.36 0.06 -1.76
C PHE A 123 -2.88 0.06 -1.88
N ILE A 124 -3.58 -0.61 -0.96
CA ILE A 124 -5.05 -0.52 -0.83
C ILE A 124 -5.35 0.27 0.45
N PHE A 125 -5.90 1.48 0.30
CA PHE A 125 -6.16 2.39 1.42
C PHE A 125 -7.28 3.40 1.09
N ASP A 126 -7.70 4.16 2.10
CA ASP A 126 -8.61 5.30 1.92
C ASP A 126 -7.81 6.53 1.49
N ARG A 127 -7.93 6.89 0.21
CA ARG A 127 -7.18 8.02 -0.38
C ARG A 127 -7.56 9.36 0.23
N ALA A 128 -8.84 9.56 0.54
CA ALA A 128 -9.31 10.82 1.08
C ALA A 128 -8.79 11.02 2.50
N ALA A 129 -8.85 9.98 3.33
CA ALA A 129 -8.26 10.00 4.67
C ALA A 129 -6.74 10.21 4.63
N ALA A 130 -6.00 9.44 3.82
CA ALA A 130 -4.54 9.57 3.72
C ALA A 130 -4.09 10.93 3.16
N ARG A 131 -4.90 11.55 2.29
CA ARG A 131 -4.67 12.92 1.79
C ARG A 131 -4.92 13.96 2.86
N ALA A 132 -5.98 13.79 3.65
CA ALA A 132 -6.27 14.67 4.78
C ALA A 132 -5.18 14.55 5.85
N ASP A 133 -4.68 13.34 6.11
CA ASP A 133 -3.57 13.12 7.03
C ASP A 133 -2.31 13.86 6.56
N ALA A 134 -1.96 13.75 5.28
CA ALA A 134 -0.83 14.49 4.70
C ALA A 134 -1.00 16.01 4.80
N LEU A 135 -2.18 16.54 4.43
CA LEU A 135 -2.46 17.98 4.47
C LEU A 135 -2.39 18.58 5.88
N ASN A 136 -2.81 17.82 6.88
CA ASN A 136 -2.82 18.26 8.28
C ASN A 136 -1.56 17.86 9.06
N ASP A 137 -0.57 17.26 8.39
CA ASP A 137 0.61 16.65 8.99
C ASP A 137 0.26 15.71 10.17
N HIS A 138 -0.85 14.99 10.02
CA HIS A 138 -1.41 14.11 11.04
C HIS A 138 -0.85 12.69 10.89
N ILE A 139 -0.39 12.13 12.00
CA ILE A 139 0.14 10.77 12.07
C ILE A 139 -1.02 9.84 12.46
N SER A 140 -1.54 9.09 11.49
CA SER A 140 -2.64 8.15 11.70
C SER A 140 -2.28 7.03 12.68
N ASP A 141 -3.29 6.48 13.36
CA ASP A 141 -3.16 5.25 14.14
C ASP A 141 -2.62 4.10 13.26
N GLY A 142 -1.67 3.31 13.80
CA GLY A 142 -0.99 2.24 13.05
C GLY A 142 0.30 2.67 12.34
N ASN A 143 0.69 3.95 12.44
CA ASN A 143 2.06 4.38 12.23
C ASN A 143 3.00 3.79 13.28
N GLY A 144 4.27 3.64 12.93
CA GLY A 144 5.30 3.07 13.80
C GLY A 144 5.88 1.77 13.27
N ALA A 145 6.94 1.33 13.94
CA ALA A 145 7.60 0.07 13.62
C ALA A 145 6.61 -1.11 13.67
N VAL A 146 6.77 -2.05 12.75
CA VAL A 146 5.95 -3.27 12.66
C VAL A 146 6.79 -4.51 12.92
N ASP A 147 6.16 -5.56 13.45
CA ASP A 147 6.80 -6.86 13.61
C ASP A 147 7.10 -7.47 12.23
N PRO A 148 8.38 -7.79 11.90
CA PRO A 148 8.75 -8.46 10.66
C PRO A 148 7.91 -9.70 10.36
N ALA A 149 7.49 -10.46 11.37
CA ALA A 149 6.68 -11.67 11.19
C ALA A 149 5.32 -11.37 10.51
N GLY A 150 4.77 -10.17 10.71
CA GLY A 150 3.51 -9.74 10.10
C GLY A 150 3.60 -9.38 8.62
N CYS A 151 4.81 -9.17 8.09
CA CYS A 151 5.01 -8.73 6.71
C CYS A 151 5.97 -9.60 5.89
N VAL A 152 6.67 -10.55 6.50
CA VAL A 152 7.70 -11.39 5.85
C VAL A 152 7.18 -12.12 4.60
N LEU A 153 5.91 -12.56 4.59
CA LEU A 153 5.34 -13.22 3.43
C LEU A 153 5.15 -12.26 2.24
N PHE A 154 4.74 -11.01 2.47
CA PHE A 154 4.63 -10.01 1.40
C PHE A 154 6.00 -9.62 0.83
N ALA A 155 7.01 -9.54 1.69
CA ALA A 155 8.39 -9.39 1.25
C ALA A 155 8.84 -10.60 0.42
N ALA A 156 8.56 -11.82 0.85
CA ALA A 156 8.93 -13.03 0.11
C ALA A 156 8.26 -13.10 -1.28
N LEU A 157 7.00 -12.66 -1.40
CA LEU A 157 6.31 -12.52 -2.69
C LEU A 157 7.00 -11.49 -3.59
N GLY A 158 7.36 -10.32 -3.04
CA GLY A 158 8.09 -9.30 -3.77
C GLY A 158 9.46 -9.79 -4.24
N TRP A 159 10.15 -10.56 -3.39
CA TRP A 159 11.43 -11.18 -3.72
C TRP A 159 11.29 -12.19 -4.87
N GLU A 160 10.32 -13.11 -4.80
CA GLU A 160 10.09 -14.10 -5.86
C GLU A 160 9.79 -13.41 -7.20
N ARG A 161 9.04 -12.31 -7.17
CA ARG A 161 8.74 -11.54 -8.39
C ARG A 161 9.98 -10.96 -9.07
N VAL A 162 10.99 -10.57 -8.30
CA VAL A 162 12.21 -9.91 -8.81
C VAL A 162 13.34 -10.89 -9.11
N HIS A 163 13.48 -11.92 -8.28
CA HIS A 163 14.58 -12.88 -8.35
C HIS A 163 14.15 -14.24 -8.95
N GLY A 164 12.86 -14.49 -9.12
CA GLY A 164 12.33 -15.75 -9.66
C GLY A 164 12.46 -16.95 -8.71
N SER A 165 12.89 -16.73 -7.47
CA SER A 165 13.12 -17.74 -6.45
C SER A 165 12.48 -17.33 -5.13
N TRP A 166 12.12 -18.30 -4.29
CA TRP A 166 11.62 -17.99 -2.95
C TRP A 166 12.79 -17.80 -1.98
N PRO A 167 12.75 -16.82 -1.05
CA PRO A 167 13.85 -16.62 -0.10
C PRO A 167 13.99 -17.83 0.84
N GLU A 168 15.21 -18.36 0.97
CA GLU A 168 15.50 -19.60 1.72
C GLU A 168 15.12 -19.53 3.21
N SER A 169 15.19 -18.33 3.79
CA SER A 169 14.88 -18.08 5.20
C SER A 169 13.39 -18.07 5.52
N VAL A 170 12.52 -18.19 4.51
CA VAL A 170 11.06 -18.12 4.67
C VAL A 170 10.42 -19.42 4.22
N LYS A 171 9.56 -20.01 5.05
CA LYS A 171 8.77 -21.18 4.64
C LYS A 171 7.82 -20.79 3.51
N ARG A 172 7.98 -21.43 2.33
CA ARG A 172 7.08 -21.22 1.19
C ARG A 172 5.73 -21.90 1.43
N PRO A 173 4.59 -21.17 1.34
CA PRO A 173 3.28 -21.79 1.35
C PRO A 173 3.02 -22.60 0.07
N GLU A 174 1.97 -23.40 0.05
CA GLU A 174 1.52 -24.08 -1.17
C GLU A 174 0.91 -23.06 -2.14
N VAL A 175 1.07 -23.31 -3.45
CA VAL A 175 0.42 -22.52 -4.48
C VAL A 175 -1.06 -22.91 -4.50
N ALA A 176 -1.94 -21.93 -4.29
CA ALA A 176 -3.38 -22.12 -4.30
C ALA A 176 -3.98 -21.91 -5.68
N ASP A 177 -3.49 -20.92 -6.43
CA ASP A 177 -4.03 -20.54 -7.75
C ASP A 177 -3.01 -19.69 -8.54
N VAL A 178 -3.40 -19.17 -9.70
CA VAL A 178 -2.65 -18.27 -10.57
C VAL A 178 -3.54 -17.10 -10.97
N CYS A 179 -2.99 -15.88 -10.93
CA CYS A 179 -3.68 -14.65 -11.33
C CYS A 179 -4.00 -14.67 -12.83
N ASP A 180 -5.24 -14.35 -13.20
CA ASP A 180 -5.68 -14.27 -14.59
C ASP A 180 -5.22 -13.03 -15.34
N PHE A 181 -4.70 -12.03 -14.62
CA PHE A 181 -4.24 -10.77 -15.20
C PHE A 181 -2.72 -10.72 -15.42
N CYS A 182 -1.94 -11.43 -14.60
CA CYS A 182 -0.48 -11.35 -14.65
C CYS A 182 0.25 -12.68 -14.48
N GLU A 183 -0.48 -13.81 -14.43
CA GLU A 183 0.06 -15.17 -14.28
C GLU A 183 0.92 -15.40 -13.04
N LYS A 184 0.92 -14.46 -12.09
CA LYS A 184 1.56 -14.64 -10.79
C LYS A 184 0.90 -15.82 -10.05
N LYS A 185 1.74 -16.69 -9.48
CA LYS A 185 1.31 -17.70 -8.50
C LYS A 185 0.72 -17.01 -7.27
N MET A 186 -0.46 -17.45 -6.86
CA MET A 186 -1.12 -17.01 -5.64
C MET A 186 -1.02 -18.13 -4.62
N TYR A 187 -0.55 -17.78 -3.43
CA TYR A 187 -0.26 -18.76 -2.38
C TYR A 187 -1.41 -18.90 -1.40
N VAL A 188 -1.48 -20.03 -0.69
CA VAL A 188 -2.47 -20.25 0.37
C VAL A 188 -2.38 -19.12 1.40
N GLY A 189 -3.52 -18.46 1.66
CA GLY A 189 -3.63 -17.34 2.59
C GLY A 189 -3.37 -15.96 1.98
N GLU A 190 -2.96 -15.88 0.71
CA GLU A 190 -2.85 -14.62 -0.01
C GLU A 190 -4.24 -14.02 -0.28
N MET A 191 -4.33 -12.69 -0.24
CA MET A 191 -5.53 -11.97 -0.64
C MET A 191 -5.67 -11.99 -2.16
N TRP A 192 -6.85 -12.34 -2.65
CA TRP A 192 -7.20 -12.29 -4.07
C TRP A 192 -8.61 -11.74 -4.26
N GLY A 193 -8.89 -11.28 -5.47
CA GLY A 193 -10.18 -10.75 -5.90
C GLY A 193 -10.77 -11.58 -7.03
N PHE A 194 -12.09 -11.49 -7.20
CA PHE A 194 -12.76 -11.98 -8.40
C PHE A 194 -13.45 -10.82 -9.10
N VAL A 195 -13.13 -10.63 -10.38
CA VAL A 195 -13.74 -9.62 -11.24
C VAL A 195 -14.71 -10.30 -12.17
N ALA A 196 -16.01 -10.11 -11.91
CA ALA A 196 -17.06 -10.61 -12.77
C ALA A 196 -16.94 -10.02 -14.18
N LYS A 197 -17.31 -10.80 -15.19
CA LYS A 197 -17.24 -10.41 -16.60
C LYS A 197 -17.97 -9.08 -16.88
N ASP A 198 -19.17 -8.94 -16.34
CA ASP A 198 -19.98 -7.74 -16.49
C ASP A 198 -19.38 -6.53 -15.78
N THR A 199 -18.66 -6.75 -14.67
CA THR A 199 -17.94 -5.67 -13.98
C THR A 199 -16.80 -5.15 -14.83
N LEU A 200 -15.99 -6.03 -15.42
CA LEU A 200 -14.91 -5.62 -16.31
C LEU A 200 -15.44 -4.90 -17.56
N ALA A 201 -16.49 -5.45 -18.19
CA ALA A 201 -17.13 -4.80 -19.34
C ALA A 201 -17.66 -3.40 -19.02
N ARG A 202 -18.21 -3.18 -17.81
CA ARG A 202 -18.59 -1.84 -17.34
C ARG A 202 -17.40 -0.92 -17.15
N TYR A 203 -16.26 -1.42 -16.68
CA TYR A 203 -15.05 -0.60 -16.52
C TYR A 203 -14.55 -0.11 -17.88
N GLU A 204 -14.51 -1.01 -18.87
CA GLU A 204 -14.18 -0.66 -20.26
C GLU A 204 -15.14 0.37 -20.84
N ALA A 205 -16.45 0.14 -20.71
CA ALA A 205 -17.47 1.01 -21.28
C ALA A 205 -17.44 2.44 -20.70
N ASN A 206 -17.07 2.57 -19.42
CA ASN A 206 -17.02 3.87 -18.74
C ASN A 206 -15.68 4.61 -18.92
N GLY A 207 -14.78 4.12 -19.77
CA GLY A 207 -13.49 4.77 -19.99
C GLY A 207 -12.50 4.56 -18.85
N PHE A 208 -12.74 3.62 -17.93
CA PHE A 208 -11.73 3.16 -16.96
C PHE A 208 -10.79 2.14 -17.60
N THR A 209 -10.38 2.42 -18.83
CA THR A 209 -9.73 1.54 -19.80
C THR A 209 -8.28 1.20 -19.46
N ASP A 210 -7.76 1.75 -18.38
CA ASP A 210 -6.40 1.46 -17.93
C ASP A 210 -6.30 0.16 -17.15
N HIS A 211 -7.37 -0.61 -16.93
CA HIS A 211 -7.22 -1.94 -16.32
C HIS A 211 -6.42 -2.88 -17.24
N ASP A 212 -5.56 -3.71 -16.66
CA ASP A 212 -4.83 -4.72 -17.44
C ASP A 212 -5.87 -5.70 -18.02
N ARG A 213 -5.80 -6.03 -19.31
CA ARG A 213 -6.67 -7.08 -19.85
C ARG A 213 -6.28 -8.42 -19.23
N PRO A 214 -7.26 -9.29 -18.89
CA PRO A 214 -6.94 -10.65 -18.49
C PRO A 214 -6.12 -11.34 -19.58
N VAL A 215 -5.06 -12.02 -19.17
CA VAL A 215 -4.20 -12.83 -20.05
C VAL A 215 -4.66 -14.28 -20.11
N ARG A 216 -5.55 -14.68 -19.20
CA ARG A 216 -6.18 -16.01 -19.15
C ARG A 216 -7.67 -15.95 -19.51
N GLU A 217 -8.19 -17.10 -19.91
CA GLU A 217 -9.61 -17.24 -20.24
C GLU A 217 -10.52 -17.02 -19.02
N VAL A 218 -11.75 -16.61 -19.30
CA VAL A 218 -12.79 -16.41 -18.29
C VAL A 218 -13.10 -17.74 -17.57
N ARG A 219 -13.21 -17.69 -16.25
CA ARG A 219 -13.56 -18.82 -15.39
C ARG A 219 -15.04 -18.75 -15.02
N THR A 220 -15.61 -19.90 -14.65
CA THR A 220 -16.96 -19.99 -14.08
C THR A 220 -16.84 -20.53 -12.66
N LYS A 221 -17.37 -19.81 -11.69
CA LYS A 221 -17.48 -20.26 -10.30
C LYS A 221 -18.54 -21.35 -10.16
N GLU A 222 -18.54 -22.04 -9.02
CA GLU A 222 -19.55 -23.06 -8.69
C GLU A 222 -20.98 -22.51 -8.67
N ASP A 223 -21.15 -21.22 -8.37
CA ASP A 223 -22.45 -20.52 -8.38
C ASP A 223 -22.90 -20.05 -9.78
N GLY A 224 -22.10 -20.34 -10.82
CA GLY A 224 -22.37 -19.96 -12.21
C GLY A 224 -21.89 -18.56 -12.60
N GLU A 225 -21.33 -17.78 -11.68
CA GLU A 225 -20.77 -16.46 -12.00
C GLU A 225 -19.51 -16.60 -12.86
N THR A 226 -19.43 -15.85 -13.95
CA THR A 226 -18.27 -15.86 -14.86
C THR A 226 -17.38 -14.63 -14.67
N GLY A 227 -16.06 -14.82 -14.70
CA GLY A 227 -15.11 -13.73 -14.45
C GLY A 227 -13.66 -14.22 -14.33
N TRP A 228 -12.82 -13.41 -13.70
CA TRP A 228 -11.38 -13.65 -13.56
C TRP A 228 -10.93 -13.48 -12.12
N VAL A 229 -9.93 -14.26 -11.73
CA VAL A 229 -9.27 -14.16 -10.43
C VAL A 229 -8.06 -13.23 -10.54
N GLU A 230 -7.96 -12.24 -9.66
CA GLU A 230 -6.83 -11.30 -9.61
C GLU A 230 -6.06 -11.43 -8.30
N CYS A 231 -4.72 -11.37 -8.38
CA CYS A 231 -3.87 -11.28 -7.19
C CYS A 231 -4.01 -9.92 -6.52
N GLN A 232 -3.53 -9.80 -5.28
CA GLN A 232 -3.55 -8.55 -4.51
C GLN A 232 -2.95 -7.37 -5.29
N VAL A 233 -1.91 -7.57 -6.09
CA VAL A 233 -1.27 -6.49 -6.86
C VAL A 233 -2.19 -5.97 -7.99
N CYS A 234 -2.80 -6.87 -8.76
CA CYS A 234 -3.74 -6.50 -9.82
C CYS A 234 -5.00 -5.85 -9.22
N LEU A 235 -5.52 -6.43 -8.14
CA LEU A 235 -6.63 -5.86 -7.36
C LEU A 235 -6.32 -4.44 -6.88
N ALA A 236 -5.14 -4.22 -6.27
CA ALA A 236 -4.75 -2.89 -5.77
C ALA A 236 -4.71 -1.86 -6.90
N ARG A 237 -4.12 -2.20 -8.05
CA ARG A 237 -4.08 -1.31 -9.22
C ARG A 237 -5.49 -0.99 -9.72
N ASN A 238 -6.33 -2.00 -9.89
CA ASN A 238 -7.70 -1.83 -10.38
C ASN A 238 -8.54 -0.96 -9.43
N LEU A 239 -8.44 -1.19 -8.12
CA LEU A 239 -9.11 -0.37 -7.11
C LEU A 239 -8.65 1.09 -7.14
N ASN A 240 -7.33 1.33 -7.19
CA ASN A 240 -6.80 2.70 -7.22
C ASN A 240 -7.20 3.45 -8.49
N ARG A 241 -7.17 2.78 -9.66
CA ARG A 241 -7.60 3.37 -10.93
C ARG A 241 -9.09 3.71 -10.91
N GLY A 242 -9.92 2.82 -10.35
CA GLY A 242 -11.35 3.09 -10.14
C GLY A 242 -11.59 4.29 -9.22
N GLN A 243 -10.88 4.37 -8.09
CA GLN A 243 -10.99 5.50 -7.17
C GLN A 243 -10.54 6.82 -7.80
N ARG A 244 -9.41 6.84 -8.52
CA ARG A 244 -8.90 8.03 -9.24
C ARG A 244 -9.92 8.58 -10.22
N ALA A 245 -10.66 7.69 -10.85
CA ALA A 245 -11.63 8.04 -11.86
C ALA A 245 -13.04 8.29 -11.26
N ASN A 246 -13.13 8.42 -9.93
CA ASN A 246 -14.35 8.59 -9.15
C ASN A 246 -15.44 7.56 -9.47
N TYR A 247 -15.03 6.34 -9.82
CA TYR A 247 -15.96 5.29 -10.22
C TYR A 247 -16.65 4.70 -9.00
N SER A 248 -17.97 4.81 -8.93
CA SER A 248 -18.77 4.09 -7.95
C SER A 248 -19.58 2.96 -8.63
N PRO A 249 -19.32 1.68 -8.31
CA PRO A 249 -20.04 0.56 -8.93
C PRO A 249 -21.55 0.53 -8.65
N GLU A 250 -22.05 1.35 -7.71
CA GLU A 250 -23.47 1.42 -7.30
C GLU A 250 -24.00 2.86 -7.18
N GLY A 251 -23.26 3.89 -7.63
CA GLY A 251 -23.63 5.28 -7.36
C GLY A 251 -23.51 5.71 -5.88
N ARG A 252 -22.81 4.92 -5.05
CA ARG A 252 -22.42 5.31 -3.68
C ARG A 252 -21.09 6.06 -3.70
N ASP A 253 -21.08 7.31 -3.29
CA ASP A 253 -19.84 8.07 -3.08
C ASP A 253 -18.89 7.36 -2.13
N TRP A 254 -17.62 7.25 -2.51
CA TRP A 254 -16.56 6.70 -1.66
C TRP A 254 -16.36 7.50 -0.35
N GLY A 255 -16.78 8.78 -0.33
CA GLY A 255 -16.61 9.71 0.79
C GLY A 255 -17.85 10.00 1.64
N GLY A 256 -18.98 9.31 1.42
CA GLY A 256 -20.19 9.54 2.21
C GLY A 256 -20.11 8.92 3.61
N PRO A 257 -20.61 9.58 4.69
CA PRO A 257 -20.76 8.94 5.97
C PRO A 257 -21.64 7.71 5.81
N ALA A 258 -21.33 6.64 6.56
CA ALA A 258 -22.09 5.40 6.55
C ALA A 258 -23.54 5.69 6.97
N GLY A 259 -24.40 5.96 5.99
CA GLY A 259 -25.83 6.10 6.18
C GLY A 259 -26.39 4.79 6.71
N GLY A 260 -27.07 4.90 7.85
CA GLY A 260 -27.73 3.81 8.56
C GLY A 260 -28.83 3.11 7.74
N PRO A 261 -29.56 2.17 8.38
CA PRO A 261 -30.36 1.18 7.68
C PRO A 261 -31.53 1.83 6.97
N VAL A 262 -31.77 1.39 5.73
CA VAL A 262 -33.02 1.63 5.02
C VAL A 262 -33.88 0.38 5.23
N ILE A 263 -35.07 0.61 5.79
CA ILE A 263 -36.16 -0.35 5.99
C ILE A 263 -36.63 -0.89 4.64
#